data_AF-A0A1I6AP43-F1
#
_entry.id   AF-A0A1I6AP43-F1
#
_cell.length_a   1.000
_cell.length_b   1.000
_cell.length_c   1.000
_cell.angle_alpha   90.00
_cell.angle_beta   90.00
_cell.angle_gamma   90.00
#
_symmetry.space_group_name_H-M   'P 1'
#
loop_
_entity.id
_entity.type
_entity.pdbx_description
1 polymer ?
#
loop_
_entity_poly.entity_id
_entity_poly.type
_entity_poly.pdbx_seq_one_letter_code
_entity_poly.pdbx_strand_id
1 'polypeptide(L)'
;MHNQTLAQVARRLGTGRNRLISQLKAMGVIDHQRLPAQRYIDAGYFTVELRQHTRNPSWNNGRGQLYSMALVTPAGVRWLSQRLGISVRDMDQPAATASQLSIAEGAIRLLRMHIQTPTAVDSATALAVAEEALQLLEEARSKAA
;
A
#
# COMPACT_ATOMS: atom_id res chain seq x y z
N MET A 1 -4.54 -2.03 4.87
CA MET A 1 -3.98 -0.79 4.28
C MET A 1 -4.37 0.40 5.15
N HIS A 2 -3.45 1.32 5.41
CA HIS A 2 -3.66 2.49 6.29
C HIS A 2 -4.23 3.70 5.52
N ASN A 3 -4.88 4.61 6.24
CA ASN A 3 -5.38 5.88 5.70
C ASN A 3 -4.20 6.79 5.34
N GLN A 4 -4.26 7.41 4.16
CA GLN A 4 -3.15 8.15 3.57
C GLN A 4 -3.48 9.63 3.42
N THR A 5 -2.49 10.49 3.64
CA THR A 5 -2.60 11.91 3.35
C THR A 5 -2.73 12.16 1.84
N LEU A 6 -3.35 13.27 1.44
CA LEU A 6 -3.39 13.68 0.03
C LEU A 6 -2.00 13.78 -0.62
N ALA A 7 -0.95 14.07 0.16
CA ALA A 7 0.42 14.09 -0.33
C ALA A 7 0.95 12.69 -0.67
N GLN A 8 0.70 11.70 0.19
CA GLN A 8 1.05 10.29 -0.06
C GLN A 8 0.28 9.74 -1.25
N VAL A 9 -1.04 10.02 -1.32
CA VAL A 9 -1.87 9.59 -2.44
C VAL A 9 -1.41 10.22 -3.75
N ALA A 10 -1.09 11.51 -3.78
CA ALA A 10 -0.57 12.15 -4.98
C ALA A 10 0.72 11.47 -5.49
N ARG A 11 1.63 11.10 -4.58
CA ARG A 11 2.85 10.37 -4.93
C ARG A 11 2.53 9.00 -5.53
N ARG A 12 1.59 8.24 -4.95
CA ARG A 12 1.15 6.94 -5.49
C ARG A 12 0.47 7.07 -6.85
N LEU A 13 -0.31 8.12 -7.06
CA LEU A 13 -0.91 8.43 -8.36
C LEU A 13 0.09 9.06 -9.35
N GLY A 14 1.37 9.24 -8.99
CA GLY A 14 2.35 9.86 -9.89
C GLY A 14 2.01 11.30 -10.29
N THR A 15 1.26 12.02 -9.45
CA THR A 15 0.86 13.43 -9.68
C THR A 15 1.40 14.35 -8.57
N GLY A 16 1.38 15.65 -8.82
CA GLY A 16 1.75 16.65 -7.81
C GLY A 16 0.64 16.85 -6.78
N ARG A 17 0.99 16.98 -5.50
CA ARG A 17 0.03 17.26 -4.41
C ARG A 17 -0.90 18.44 -4.72
N ASN A 18 -0.33 19.56 -5.17
CA ASN A 18 -1.11 20.76 -5.47
C ASN A 18 -2.03 20.54 -6.67
N ARG A 19 -1.59 19.79 -7.70
CA ARG A 19 -2.40 19.42 -8.86
C ARG A 19 -3.60 18.55 -8.44
N LEU A 20 -3.36 17.53 -7.61
CA LEU A 20 -4.43 16.70 -7.06
C LEU A 20 -5.43 17.53 -6.26
N ILE A 21 -4.95 18.39 -5.36
CA ILE A 21 -5.83 19.27 -4.57
C ILE A 21 -6.67 20.18 -5.47
N SER A 22 -6.07 20.80 -6.48
CA SER A 22 -6.80 21.67 -7.40
C SER A 22 -7.89 20.91 -8.18
N GLN A 23 -7.59 19.69 -8.65
CA GLN A 23 -8.58 18.85 -9.32
C GLN A 23 -9.71 18.44 -8.37
N LEU A 24 -9.40 18.04 -7.14
CA LEU A 24 -10.41 17.69 -6.14
C LEU A 24 -11.29 18.86 -5.75
N LYS A 25 -10.73 20.08 -5.68
CA LYS A 25 -11.50 21.31 -5.47
C LYS A 25 -12.42 21.59 -6.65
N ALA A 26 -11.91 21.47 -7.88
CA ALA A 26 -12.71 21.69 -9.10
C ALA A 26 -13.88 20.69 -9.21
N MET A 27 -13.70 19.45 -8.74
CA MET A 27 -14.75 18.44 -8.72
C MET A 27 -15.71 18.56 -7.51
N GLY A 28 -15.49 19.51 -6.60
CA GLY A 28 -16.26 19.62 -5.35
C GLY A 28 -16.14 18.40 -4.45
N VAL A 29 -14.99 17.73 -4.50
CA VAL A 29 -14.64 16.60 -3.60
C VAL A 29 -14.16 17.12 -2.27
N ILE A 30 -13.31 18.15 -2.31
CA ILE A 30 -12.84 18.86 -1.13
C ILE A 30 -13.15 20.35 -1.26
N ASP A 31 -13.31 21.03 -0.14
CA ASP A 31 -13.58 22.45 -0.07
C ASP A 31 -12.29 23.31 -0.09
N HIS A 32 -12.44 24.61 0.15
CA HIS A 32 -11.31 25.55 0.21
C HIS A 32 -10.34 25.24 1.36
N GLN A 33 -10.84 24.72 2.49
CA GLN A 33 -10.09 24.25 3.66
C GLN A 33 -9.47 22.85 3.48
N ARG A 34 -9.73 22.21 2.32
CA ARG A 34 -9.29 20.86 1.96
C ARG A 34 -10.00 19.76 2.77
N LEU A 35 -11.19 20.05 3.28
CA LEU A 35 -12.05 19.07 3.92
C LEU A 35 -12.93 18.39 2.88
N PRO A 36 -13.11 17.06 2.96
CA PRO A 36 -13.95 16.33 2.03
C PRO A 36 -15.42 16.66 2.28
N ALA A 37 -16.20 16.76 1.21
CA ALA A 37 -17.65 16.90 1.35
C ALA A 37 -18.23 15.65 2.02
N GLN A 38 -19.24 15.82 2.87
CA GLN A 38 -19.82 14.77 3.71
C GLN A 38 -20.15 13.50 2.92
N ARG A 39 -20.74 13.63 1.72
CA ARG A 39 -21.05 12.50 0.82
C ARG A 39 -19.87 11.55 0.53
N TYR A 40 -18.64 12.06 0.50
CA TYR A 40 -17.45 11.24 0.25
C TYR A 40 -16.86 10.64 1.54
N ILE A 41 -17.20 11.20 2.70
CA ILE A 41 -16.95 10.58 4.01
C ILE A 41 -17.93 9.43 4.20
N ASP A 42 -19.22 9.65 3.95
CA ASP A 42 -20.28 8.65 4.09
C ASP A 42 -20.08 7.46 3.15
N ALA A 43 -19.57 7.72 1.93
CA ALA A 43 -19.18 6.68 0.98
C ALA A 43 -17.90 5.91 1.37
N GLY A 44 -17.24 6.29 2.47
CA GLY A 44 -16.04 5.64 2.98
C GLY A 44 -14.76 5.93 2.21
N TYR A 45 -14.71 6.99 1.38
CA TYR A 45 -13.51 7.35 0.61
C TYR A 45 -12.54 8.21 1.39
N PHE A 46 -13.05 9.02 2.32
CA PHE A 46 -12.25 9.91 3.15
C PHE A 46 -12.61 9.79 4.62
N THR A 47 -11.64 10.14 5.46
CA THR A 47 -11.84 10.40 6.89
C THR A 47 -11.22 11.74 7.24
N VAL A 48 -11.64 12.31 8.38
CA VAL A 48 -11.06 13.54 8.91
C VAL A 48 -10.47 13.24 10.27
N GLU A 49 -9.19 13.61 10.45
CA GLU A 49 -8.51 13.51 11.73
C GLU A 49 -8.15 14.90 12.24
N LEU A 50 -8.28 15.10 13.55
CA LEU A 50 -7.77 16.29 14.21
C LEU A 50 -6.27 16.13 14.44
N ARG A 51 -5.47 17.06 13.92
CA ARG A 51 -4.01 17.08 14.05
C ARG A 51 -3.60 18.33 14.78
N GLN A 52 -2.52 18.26 15.55
CA GLN A 52 -1.89 19.42 16.17
C GLN A 52 -0.59 19.74 15.43
N HIS A 53 -0.38 21.01 15.13
CA HIS A 53 0.91 21.49 14.66
C HIS A 53 1.49 22.49 15.66
N THR A 54 2.65 22.15 16.21
CA THR A 54 3.49 23.07 16.96
C THR A 54 4.31 23.92 15.99
N ARG A 55 3.65 24.76 15.19
CA ARG A 55 4.35 25.82 14.46
C ARG A 55 4.78 26.89 15.45
N ASN A 56 5.85 27.63 15.13
CA ASN A 56 6.48 28.73 15.89
C ASN A 56 5.75 29.08 17.21
N PRO A 57 6.35 28.81 18.39
CA PRO A 57 5.72 28.98 19.70
C PRO A 57 5.01 30.33 19.90
N SER A 58 5.46 31.38 19.20
CA SER A 58 4.92 32.73 19.24
C SER A 58 3.48 32.89 18.74
N TRP A 59 2.91 31.92 17.99
CA TRP A 59 1.55 32.06 17.43
C TRP A 59 0.42 31.56 18.35
N ASN A 60 0.71 30.69 19.32
CA ASN A 60 -0.31 30.24 20.28
C ASN A 60 0.30 29.95 21.67
N ASN A 61 1.20 30.80 22.15
CA ASN A 61 1.84 30.65 23.47
C ASN A 61 2.39 29.23 23.73
N GLY A 62 2.98 28.60 22.70
CA GLY A 62 3.50 27.23 22.77
C GLY A 62 2.44 26.11 22.79
N ARG A 63 1.14 26.41 22.75
CA ARG A 63 0.04 25.41 22.80
C ARG A 63 -0.22 24.70 21.47
N GLY A 64 0.45 25.11 20.39
CA GLY A 64 0.25 24.57 19.04
C GLY A 64 -1.12 24.89 18.46
N GLN A 65 -1.34 24.63 17.18
CA GLN A 65 -2.62 24.88 16.51
C GLN A 65 -3.27 23.55 16.11
N LEU A 66 -4.51 23.33 16.53
CA LEU A 66 -5.32 22.21 16.06
C LEU A 66 -5.88 22.52 14.69
N TYR A 67 -5.85 21.52 13.81
CA TYR A 67 -6.43 21.62 12.48
C TYR A 67 -6.97 20.26 12.04
N SER A 68 -8.06 20.29 11.28
CA SER A 68 -8.64 19.11 10.66
C SER A 68 -7.84 18.74 9.41
N MET A 69 -7.54 17.46 9.26
CA MET A 69 -6.79 16.92 8.12
C MET A 69 -7.59 15.82 7.45
N ALA A 70 -7.81 15.97 6.13
CA ALA A 70 -8.40 14.94 5.30
C ALA A 70 -7.41 13.81 5.04
N LEU A 71 -7.83 12.59 5.34
CA LEU A 71 -7.16 11.36 4.94
C LEU A 71 -8.02 10.60 3.95
N VAL A 72 -7.33 9.87 3.07
CA VAL A 72 -7.93 9.06 2.01
C VAL A 72 -7.83 7.61 2.45
N THR A 73 -8.95 6.90 2.44
CA THR A 73 -9.00 5.48 2.79
C THR A 73 -8.44 4.62 1.64
N PRO A 74 -8.16 3.34 1.86
CA PRO A 74 -7.78 2.44 0.76
C PRO A 74 -8.83 2.38 -0.35
N ALA A 75 -10.12 2.44 0.02
CA ALA A 75 -11.22 2.53 -0.95
C ALA A 75 -11.19 3.86 -1.72
N GLY A 76 -10.92 4.97 -1.03
CA GLY A 76 -10.76 6.29 -1.64
C GLY A 76 -9.61 6.34 -2.63
N VAL A 77 -8.49 5.67 -2.38
CA VAL A 77 -7.36 5.60 -3.34
C VAL A 77 -7.79 4.90 -4.64
N ARG A 78 -8.51 3.78 -4.53
CA ARG A 78 -9.05 3.07 -5.71
C ARG A 78 -10.05 3.94 -6.47
N TRP A 79 -10.97 4.57 -5.75
CA TRP A 79 -11.95 5.48 -6.34
C TRP A 79 -11.28 6.66 -7.06
N LEU A 80 -10.26 7.28 -6.45
CA LEU A 80 -9.50 8.37 -7.06
C LEU A 80 -8.76 7.94 -8.33
N SER A 81 -8.12 6.77 -8.30
CA SER A 81 -7.46 6.18 -9.47
C SER A 81 -8.43 6.04 -10.65
N GLN A 82 -9.59 5.44 -10.41
CA GLN A 82 -10.64 5.27 -11.42
C GLN A 82 -11.19 6.61 -11.90
N ARG A 83 -11.48 7.53 -10.96
CA ARG A 83 -12.08 8.83 -11.27
C ARG A 83 -11.16 9.74 -12.08
N LEU A 84 -9.85 9.64 -11.84
CA LEU A 84 -8.85 10.46 -12.52
C LEU A 84 -8.25 9.78 -13.75
N GLY A 85 -8.52 8.48 -13.97
CA GLY A 85 -7.90 7.69 -15.03
C GLY A 85 -6.39 7.52 -14.84
N ILE A 86 -5.94 7.44 -13.60
CA ILE A 86 -4.51 7.41 -13.26
C ILE A 86 -4.19 6.10 -12.55
N SER A 87 -3.33 5.27 -13.15
CA SER A 87 -2.87 4.03 -12.53
C SER A 87 -2.11 4.31 -11.23
N VAL A 88 -2.48 3.60 -10.17
CA VAL A 88 -1.75 3.63 -8.90
C VAL A 88 -0.38 2.99 -9.13
N ARG A 89 0.69 3.74 -8.90
CA ARG A 89 2.03 3.18 -8.72
C ARG A 89 2.05 2.54 -7.34
N ASP A 90 2.22 1.22 -7.28
CA ASP A 90 2.53 0.56 -6.02
C ASP A 90 3.95 0.91 -5.62
N MET A 91 4.06 2.04 -4.92
CA MET A 91 5.28 2.48 -4.23
C MET A 91 5.41 1.86 -2.83
N ASP A 92 4.50 0.95 -2.50
CA ASP A 92 4.39 0.27 -1.22
C ASP A 92 3.99 -1.18 -1.54
N GLN A 93 4.95 -1.95 -2.03
CA GLN A 93 4.85 -3.41 -2.06
C GLN A 93 5.36 -3.87 -0.69
N PRO A 94 4.48 -4.09 0.31
CA PRO A 94 4.93 -4.37 1.65
C PRO A 94 5.16 -5.88 1.74
N ALA A 95 6.39 -6.27 2.07
CA ALA A 95 6.78 -7.53 2.69
C ALA A 95 6.51 -8.87 1.98
N ALA A 96 5.64 -8.94 0.97
CA ALA A 96 5.40 -10.18 0.22
C ALA A 96 6.67 -10.66 -0.49
N THR A 97 7.51 -9.73 -0.97
CA THR A 97 8.78 -10.06 -1.63
C THR A 97 9.77 -10.71 -0.67
N ALA A 98 9.83 -10.31 0.61
CA ALA A 98 10.78 -10.88 1.57
C ALA A 98 10.38 -12.30 2.00
N SER A 99 9.09 -12.55 2.23
CA SER A 99 8.60 -13.91 2.52
C SER A 99 8.69 -14.83 1.31
N GLN A 100 8.36 -14.35 0.11
CA GLN A 100 8.47 -15.12 -1.13
C GLN A 100 9.92 -15.40 -1.52
N LEU A 101 10.84 -14.45 -1.33
CA LEU A 101 12.28 -14.67 -1.54
C LEU A 101 12.88 -15.59 -0.48
N SER A 102 12.44 -15.54 0.78
CA SER A 102 12.88 -16.48 1.83
C SER A 102 12.44 -17.92 1.54
N ILE A 103 11.20 -18.11 1.05
CA ILE A 103 10.70 -19.42 0.62
C ILE A 103 11.50 -19.92 -0.59
N ALA A 104 11.77 -19.05 -1.57
CA ALA A 104 12.58 -19.39 -2.74
C ALA A 104 14.05 -19.72 -2.39
N GLU A 105 14.67 -18.96 -1.47
CA GLU A 105 16.02 -19.25 -0.97
C GLU A 105 16.06 -20.57 -0.19
N GLY A 106 15.03 -20.88 0.59
CA GLY A 106 14.87 -22.17 1.26
C GLY A 106 14.80 -23.34 0.27
N ALA A 107 13.98 -23.22 -0.78
CA ALA A 107 13.85 -24.24 -1.82
C ALA A 107 15.17 -24.44 -2.60
N ILE A 108 15.85 -23.34 -2.97
CA ILE A 108 17.14 -23.39 -3.67
C ILE A 108 18.24 -24.03 -2.79
N ARG A 109 18.23 -23.76 -1.48
CA ARG A 109 19.18 -24.36 -0.52
C ARG A 109 18.97 -25.87 -0.39
N LEU A 110 17.72 -26.32 -0.32
CA LEU A 110 17.39 -27.76 -0.25
C LEU A 110 17.78 -28.49 -1.55
N LEU A 111 17.49 -27.89 -2.71
CA LEU A 111 17.92 -28.42 -4.01
C LEU A 111 19.45 -28.48 -4.12
N ARG A 112 20.17 -27.46 -3.65
CA ARG A 112 21.64 -27.43 -3.64
C ARG A 112 22.25 -28.49 -2.72
N MET A 113 21.64 -28.78 -1.56
CA MET A 113 22.08 -29.86 -0.67
C MET A 113 21.91 -31.26 -1.30
N HIS A 114 20.85 -31.46 -2.08
CA HIS A 114 20.61 -32.73 -2.79
C HIS A 114 21.60 -32.95 -3.94
N ILE A 115 22.01 -31.90 -4.65
CA ILE A 115 22.97 -32.03 -5.78
C ILE A 115 24.40 -32.31 -5.27
N GLN A 116 24.73 -31.97 -4.03
CA GLN A 116 26.09 -32.11 -3.46
C GLN A 116 26.29 -33.35 -2.57
N THR A 117 25.25 -34.15 -2.32
CA THR A 117 25.37 -35.38 -1.52
C THR A 117 25.12 -36.62 -2.40
N PRO A 118 26.16 -37.40 -2.73
CA PRO A 118 25.98 -38.67 -3.42
C PRO A 118 25.60 -39.74 -2.39
N THR A 119 24.42 -39.67 -1.77
CA THR A 119 23.91 -40.80 -0.97
C THR A 119 22.38 -40.82 -0.91
N ALA A 120 21.80 -41.71 -1.73
CA ALA A 120 20.65 -42.56 -1.42
C ALA A 120 19.46 -41.95 -0.67
N VAL A 121 18.78 -40.97 -1.27
CA VAL A 121 17.36 -40.73 -0.98
C VAL A 121 16.61 -40.94 -2.28
N ASP A 122 15.65 -41.87 -2.27
CA ASP A 122 14.84 -42.27 -3.42
C ASP A 122 14.34 -41.06 -4.19
N SER A 123 14.62 -41.02 -5.49
CA SER A 123 14.33 -39.89 -6.37
C SER A 123 12.85 -39.49 -6.36
N ALA A 124 11.96 -40.41 -5.97
CA ALA A 124 10.53 -40.16 -5.76
C ALA A 124 10.25 -39.19 -4.60
N THR A 125 11.00 -39.27 -3.50
CA THR A 125 10.81 -38.40 -2.33
C THR A 125 11.29 -36.97 -2.64
N ALA A 126 12.38 -36.84 -3.38
CA ALA A 126 12.89 -35.53 -3.80
C ALA A 126 11.94 -34.85 -4.81
N LEU A 127 11.34 -35.63 -5.72
CA LEU A 127 10.34 -35.12 -6.67
C LEU A 127 9.07 -34.64 -5.95
N ALA A 128 8.57 -35.43 -4.99
CA ALA A 128 7.36 -35.08 -4.23
C ALA A 128 7.52 -33.76 -3.46
N VAL A 129 8.68 -33.53 -2.83
CA VAL A 129 8.95 -32.28 -2.12
C VAL A 129 9.07 -31.09 -3.08
N ALA A 130 9.62 -31.30 -4.27
CA ALA A 130 9.71 -30.26 -5.30
C ALA A 130 8.32 -29.91 -5.87
N GLU A 131 7.47 -30.91 -6.10
CA GLU A 131 6.09 -30.73 -6.58
C GLU A 131 5.24 -30.00 -5.53
N GLU A 132 5.34 -30.34 -4.25
CA GLU A 132 4.64 -29.66 -3.15
C GLU A 132 5.06 -28.19 -3.04
N ALA A 133 6.37 -27.91 -3.18
CA ALA A 133 6.87 -26.53 -3.19
C ALA A 133 6.37 -25.73 -4.40
N LEU A 134 6.25 -26.36 -5.57
CA LEU A 134 5.70 -25.73 -6.78
C LEU A 134 4.22 -25.39 -6.60
N GLN A 135 3.46 -26.30 -6.01
CA GLN A 135 2.02 -26.14 -5.79
C GLN A 135 1.71 -25.01 -4.79
N LEU A 136 2.50 -24.89 -3.72
CA LEU A 136 2.40 -23.77 -2.78
C LEU A 136 2.70 -22.41 -3.44
N LEU A 137 3.64 -22.37 -4.40
CA LEU A 137 3.94 -21.16 -5.17
C LEU A 137 2.79 -20.77 -6.11
N GLU A 138 2.15 -21.74 -6.75
CA GLU A 138 1.00 -21.49 -7.63
C GLU A 138 -0.24 -21.04 -6.85
N GLU A 139 -0.50 -21.60 -5.67
CA GLU A 139 -1.54 -21.13 -4.76
C GLU A 139 -1.30 -19.71 -4.25
N ALA A 140 -0.05 -19.37 -3.93
CA ALA A 140 0.32 -18.01 -3.55
C ALA A 140 0.12 -17.01 -4.70
N ARG A 141 0.37 -17.44 -5.95
CA ARG A 141 0.18 -16.63 -7.16
C ARG A 141 -1.30 -16.41 -7.50
N SER A 142 -2.14 -17.42 -7.31
CA SER A 142 -3.59 -17.33 -7.57
C SER A 142 -4.35 -16.48 -6.55
N LYS A 143 -3.93 -16.46 -5.27
CA LYS A 143 -4.51 -15.58 -4.23
C LYS A 143 -4.12 -14.10 -4.37
N ALA A 144 -3.14 -13.80 -5.22
CA ALA A 144 -2.64 -12.45 -5.45
C ALA A 144 -3.25 -11.75 -6.68
N ALA A 145 -4.07 -12.45 -7.47
CA ALA A 145 -4.83 -11.92 -8.62
C ALA A 145 -6.27 -11.57 -8.23
#